data_AF-A0A2T2VYI7-F1
#
_entry.id   AF-A0A2T2VYI7-F1
#
_cell.length_a   1.000
_cell.length_b   1.000
_cell.length_c   1.000
_cell.angle_alpha   90.00
_cell.angle_beta   90.00
_cell.angle_gamma   90.00
#
_symmetry.space_group_name_H-M   'P 1'
#
loop_
_entity.id
_entity.type
_entity.pdbx_description
1 polymer ?
#
loop_
_entity_poly.entity_id
_entity_poly.type
_entity_poly.pdbx_seq_one_letter_code
_entity_poly.pdbx_strand_id
1 'polypeptide(L)'
;PSLPRPEWLSGLVDTPSRDDIIWPAVTYGGLALLGFAAPSLALAVAIGAAIYFLNRKENKFWRSVLLTIGGLAAGLALGLTVGQLLIPQGAQFAWASPDAVAAAVTCLSLWTVTSFLR
;
A
#
# COMPACT_ATOMS: atom_id res chain seq x y z
N PRO A 1 -4.93 -33.99 -8.43
CA PRO A 1 -4.32 -33.72 -7.12
C PRO A 1 -4.02 -32.21 -6.94
N SER A 2 -4.74 -31.53 -6.05
CA SER A 2 -4.41 -30.15 -5.67
C SER A 2 -3.11 -30.16 -4.86
N LEU A 3 -2.13 -29.34 -5.25
CA LEU A 3 -0.91 -29.15 -4.47
C LEU A 3 -1.28 -28.68 -3.04
N PRO A 4 -0.63 -29.19 -1.99
CA PRO A 4 -0.88 -28.72 -0.63
C PRO A 4 -0.61 -27.22 -0.55
N ARG A 5 -1.62 -26.42 -0.18
CA ARG A 5 -1.43 -24.98 0.04
C ARG A 5 -0.57 -24.82 1.29
N PRO A 6 0.58 -24.10 1.23
CA PRO A 6 1.38 -23.79 2.40
C PRO A 6 0.54 -23.11 3.47
N GLU A 7 0.69 -23.49 4.74
CA GLU A 7 -0.15 -22.95 5.83
C GLU A 7 -0.01 -21.43 5.98
N TRP A 8 1.14 -20.85 5.59
CA TRP A 8 1.36 -19.40 5.61
C TRP A 8 0.53 -18.63 4.56
N LEU A 9 0.05 -19.32 3.51
CA LEU A 9 -0.88 -18.78 2.50
C LEU A 9 -2.35 -19.05 2.86
N SER A 10 -2.62 -19.75 3.97
CA SER A 10 -3.98 -19.99 4.43
C SER A 10 -4.55 -18.75 5.14
N GLY A 11 -5.80 -18.40 4.84
CA GLY A 11 -6.50 -17.29 5.51
C GLY A 11 -6.02 -15.87 5.16
N LEU A 12 -5.32 -15.67 4.04
CA LEU A 12 -4.80 -14.35 3.63
C LEU A 12 -5.85 -13.25 3.49
N VAL A 13 -7.05 -13.61 3.01
CA VAL A 13 -8.15 -12.66 2.86
C VAL A 13 -8.86 -12.53 4.20
N ASP A 14 -8.96 -11.29 4.67
CA ASP A 14 -9.69 -10.92 5.86
C ASP A 14 -11.10 -10.42 5.52
N THR A 15 -12.00 -10.51 6.50
CA THR A 15 -13.28 -9.81 6.53
C THR A 15 -13.12 -8.63 7.47
N PRO A 16 -12.71 -7.45 6.97
CA PRO A 16 -12.35 -6.33 7.83
C PRO A 16 -13.53 -5.81 8.64
N SER A 17 -13.24 -5.40 9.88
CA SER A 17 -14.15 -4.55 10.64
C SER A 17 -14.13 -3.11 10.12
N ARG A 18 -15.09 -2.27 10.51
CA ARG A 18 -15.12 -0.85 10.10
C ARG A 18 -13.86 -0.09 10.53
N ASP A 19 -13.37 -0.37 11.74
CA ASP A 19 -12.18 0.27 12.29
C ASP A 19 -10.92 -0.11 11.50
N ASP A 20 -10.87 -1.34 11.00
CA ASP A 20 -9.78 -1.86 10.16
C ASP A 20 -9.71 -1.23 8.77
N ILE A 21 -10.75 -0.50 8.35
CA ILE A 21 -10.78 0.24 7.08
C ILE A 21 -10.54 1.73 7.33
N ILE A 22 -11.21 2.30 8.34
CA ILE A 22 -11.21 3.75 8.60
C ILE A 22 -9.82 4.22 9.06
N TRP A 23 -9.20 3.53 10.02
CA TRP A 23 -7.89 3.95 10.53
C TRP A 23 -6.81 3.92 9.44
N PRO A 24 -6.65 2.81 8.69
CA PRO A 24 -5.77 2.80 7.54
C PRO A 24 -6.14 3.86 6.49
N ALA A 25 -7.43 4.07 6.19
CA ALA A 25 -7.84 5.06 5.19
C ALA A 25 -7.38 6.48 5.56
N VAL A 26 -7.56 6.87 6.83
CA VAL A 26 -7.12 8.18 7.33
C VAL A 26 -5.60 8.29 7.28
N THR A 27 -4.88 7.25 7.73
CA THR A 27 -3.41 7.25 7.74
C THR A 27 -2.85 7.34 6.32
N TYR A 28 -3.25 6.45 5.41
CA TYR A 28 -2.75 6.44 4.05
C TYR A 28 -3.25 7.61 3.21
N GLY A 29 -4.45 8.13 3.48
CA GLY A 29 -4.95 9.37 2.88
C GLY A 29 -4.08 10.58 3.26
N GLY A 30 -3.76 10.73 4.55
CA GLY A 30 -2.86 11.78 5.03
C GLY A 30 -1.44 11.65 4.47
N LEU A 31 -0.91 10.42 4.40
CA LEU A 31 0.40 10.16 3.81
C LEU A 31 0.43 10.39 2.29
N ALA A 32 -0.65 10.09 1.57
CA ALA A 32 -0.76 10.41 0.15
C ALA A 32 -0.70 11.93 -0.08
N LEU A 33 -1.38 12.72 0.76
CA LEU A 33 -1.28 14.19 0.72
C LEU A 33 0.13 14.69 1.03
N LEU A 34 0.76 14.16 2.08
CA LEU A 34 2.17 14.46 2.39
C LEU A 34 3.10 14.09 1.22
N GLY A 35 2.76 13.02 0.49
CA GLY A 35 3.51 12.53 -0.66
C GLY A 35 3.64 13.54 -1.80
N PHE A 36 2.76 14.54 -1.90
CA PHE A 36 2.92 15.63 -2.87
C PHE A 36 4.07 16.57 -2.54
N ALA A 37 4.41 16.73 -1.25
CA ALA A 37 5.52 17.57 -0.81
C ALA A 37 6.79 16.75 -0.51
N ALA A 38 6.64 15.56 0.06
CA ALA A 38 7.75 14.69 0.48
C ALA A 38 7.44 13.21 0.19
N PRO A 39 7.49 12.77 -1.09
CA PRO A 39 7.13 11.40 -1.49
C PRO A 39 7.91 10.31 -0.73
N SER A 40 9.22 10.49 -0.58
CA SER A 40 10.11 9.52 0.08
C SER A 40 9.81 9.37 1.57
N LEU A 41 9.56 10.49 2.26
CA LEU A 41 9.19 10.47 3.68
C LEU A 41 7.82 9.83 3.87
N ALA A 42 6.84 10.18 3.04
CA ALA A 42 5.51 9.59 3.07
C ALA A 42 5.56 8.07 2.91
N LEU A 43 6.34 7.57 1.95
CA LEU A 43 6.53 6.14 1.73
C LEU A 43 7.24 5.43 2.89
N ALA A 44 8.27 6.05 3.47
CA ALA A 44 8.96 5.48 4.63
C ALA A 44 8.00 5.30 5.82
N VAL A 45 7.16 6.30 6.09
CA VAL A 45 6.14 6.22 7.15
C VAL A 45 5.02 5.24 6.77
N ALA A 46 4.63 5.17 5.49
CA ALA A 46 3.60 4.25 5.00
C ALA A 46 4.00 2.77 5.20
N ILE A 47 5.28 2.44 5.00
CA ILE A 47 5.84 1.11 5.27
C ILE A 47 5.74 0.78 6.76
N GLY A 48 6.16 1.71 7.64
CA GLY A 48 6.05 1.52 9.09
C GLY A 48 4.61 1.32 9.56
N ALA A 49 3.69 2.13 9.03
CA ALA A 49 2.27 2.00 9.30
C ALA A 49 1.71 0.66 8.81
N ALA A 50 2.15 0.17 7.65
CA ALA A 50 1.68 -1.10 7.09
C ALA A 50 2.06 -2.28 7.97
N ILE A 51 3.32 -2.34 8.37
CA ILE A 51 3.83 -3.36 9.27
C ILE A 51 3.10 -3.30 10.61
N TYR A 52 2.88 -2.10 11.16
CA TYR A 52 2.16 -1.93 12.43
C TYR A 52 0.71 -2.43 12.35
N PHE A 53 -0.07 -2.00 11.35
CA PHE A 53 -1.48 -2.38 11.22
C PHE A 53 -1.65 -3.88 10.95
N LEU A 54 -0.84 -4.46 10.06
CA LEU A 54 -0.87 -5.90 9.79
C LEU A 54 -0.44 -6.71 11.02
N ASN A 55 0.63 -6.29 11.72
CA ASN A 55 1.11 -7.02 12.89
C ASN A 55 0.11 -6.95 14.05
N ARG A 56 -0.62 -5.83 14.19
CA ARG A 56 -1.70 -5.70 15.19
C ARG A 56 -2.84 -6.68 14.95
N LYS A 57 -3.14 -7.04 13.69
CA LYS A 57 -4.21 -7.99 13.34
C LYS A 57 -3.82 -9.44 13.57
N GLU A 58 -2.62 -9.83 13.14
CA GLU A 58 -2.20 -11.23 13.14
C GLU A 58 -1.24 -11.64 14.25
N ASN A 59 -0.57 -10.67 14.91
CA ASN A 59 0.59 -10.91 15.77
C ASN A 59 1.71 -11.73 15.09
N LYS A 60 1.82 -11.68 13.75
CA LYS A 60 2.82 -12.38 12.94
C LYS A 60 3.68 -11.40 12.14
N PHE A 61 4.65 -10.80 12.82
CA PHE A 61 5.53 -9.76 12.26
C PHE A 61 6.11 -10.10 10.88
N TRP A 62 6.67 -11.30 10.69
CA TRP A 62 7.29 -11.69 9.43
C TRP A 62 6.31 -11.73 8.25
N ARG A 63 5.07 -12.19 8.49
CA ARG A 63 4.04 -12.19 7.46
C ARG A 63 3.61 -10.76 7.11
N SER A 64 3.48 -9.91 8.12
CA SER A 64 3.19 -8.48 7.93
C SER A 64 4.26 -7.77 7.09
N VAL A 65 5.54 -8.08 7.31
CA VAL A 65 6.65 -7.55 6.51
C VAL A 65 6.55 -8.02 5.06
N LEU A 66 6.32 -9.30 4.81
CA LEU A 66 6.19 -9.85 3.46
C LEU A 66 5.01 -9.25 2.69
N LEU A 67 3.84 -9.13 3.35
CA LEU A 67 2.66 -8.50 2.76
C LEU A 67 2.90 -7.01 2.47
N THR A 68 3.62 -6.32 3.35
CA THR A 68 4.01 -4.92 3.13
C THR A 68 4.91 -4.78 1.91
N ILE A 69 5.93 -5.64 1.78
CA ILE A 69 6.83 -5.65 0.61
C ILE A 69 6.03 -5.93 -0.67
N GLY A 70 5.12 -6.91 -0.65
CA GLY A 70 4.25 -7.23 -1.79
C GLY A 70 3.35 -6.06 -2.19
N GLY A 71 2.70 -5.41 -1.22
CA GLY A 71 1.86 -4.24 -1.43
C GLY A 71 2.63 -3.02 -1.95
N LEU A 72 3.84 -2.80 -1.41
CA LEU A 72 4.74 -1.74 -1.85
C LEU A 72 5.20 -1.97 -3.30
N ALA A 73 5.65 -3.19 -3.63
CA ALA A 73 6.09 -3.53 -4.98
C ALA A 73 4.95 -3.39 -6.00
N ALA A 74 3.76 -3.90 -5.66
CA ALA A 74 2.57 -3.75 -6.51
C ALA A 74 2.19 -2.27 -6.70
N GLY A 75 2.15 -1.50 -5.61
CA GLY A 75 1.81 -0.10 -5.63
C GLY A 75 2.78 0.75 -6.45
N LEU A 76 4.09 0.51 -6.29
CA LEU A 76 5.13 1.22 -7.03
C LEU A 76 5.10 0.86 -8.50
N ALA A 77 4.97 -0.43 -8.84
CA ALA A 77 4.86 -0.89 -10.22
C ALA A 77 3.65 -0.23 -10.92
N LEU A 78 2.49 -0.20 -10.26
CA LEU A 78 1.29 0.48 -10.76
C LEU A 78 1.49 2.00 -10.85
N GLY A 79 2.11 2.63 -9.86
CA GLY A 79 2.37 4.07 -9.86
C GLY A 79 3.27 4.51 -11.02
N LEU A 80 4.31 3.72 -11.31
CA LEU A 80 5.22 3.96 -12.42
C LEU A 80 4.54 3.77 -13.78
N THR A 81 3.72 2.72 -13.96
CA THR A 81 2.98 2.52 -15.22
C THR A 81 1.97 3.62 -15.46
N VAL A 82 1.27 4.07 -14.42
CA VAL A 82 0.36 5.23 -14.47
C VAL A 82 1.14 6.46 -14.92
N GLY A 83 2.26 6.79 -14.28
CA GLY A 83 3.10 7.92 -14.68
C GLY A 83 3.55 7.83 -16.14
N GLN A 84 4.05 6.68 -16.57
CA GLN A 84 4.55 6.48 -17.93
C GLN A 84 3.46 6.53 -19.01
N LEU A 85 2.21 6.15 -18.70
CA LEU A 85 1.11 6.22 -19.67
C LEU A 85 0.49 7.63 -19.76
N LEU A 86 0.43 8.36 -18.65
CA LEU A 86 -0.21 9.67 -18.57
C LEU A 86 0.69 10.82 -19.03
N ILE A 87 1.98 10.79 -18.70
CA ILE A 87 2.92 11.86 -19.07
C ILE A 87 3.01 12.09 -20.58
N PRO A 88 3.12 11.05 -21.44
CA PRO A 88 3.17 11.22 -22.90
C PRO A 88 1.84 11.71 -23.51
N GLN A 89 0.72 11.54 -22.80
CA GLN A 89 -0.62 11.97 -23.26
C GLN A 89 -0.89 13.46 -22.97
N GLY A 90 0.13 14.21 -22.51
CA GLY A 90 -0.02 15.62 -22.14
C GLY A 90 -0.70 15.82 -20.77
N ALA A 91 -0.96 14.75 -20.02
CA ALA A 91 -1.44 14.82 -18.64
C ALA A 91 -0.29 15.09 -17.66
N GLN A 92 0.56 16.08 -17.98
CA GLN A 92 1.49 16.64 -17.02
C GLN A 92 0.69 17.50 -16.04
N PHE A 93 0.42 16.94 -14.87
CA PHE A 93 -0.16 17.69 -13.77
C PHE A 93 0.89 18.71 -13.29
N ALA A 94 0.68 20.00 -13.56
CA ALA A 94 1.57 21.06 -13.11
C ALA A 94 1.81 21.07 -11.59
N TRP A 95 0.91 20.43 -10.84
CA TRP A 95 0.90 20.33 -9.38
C TRP A 95 1.33 18.95 -8.84
N ALA A 96 1.60 17.95 -9.69
CA ALA A 96 1.97 16.61 -9.24
C ALA A 96 3.18 16.07 -10.01
N SER A 97 4.27 15.82 -9.29
CA SER A 97 5.42 15.11 -9.85
C SER A 97 5.08 13.63 -10.07
N PRO A 98 5.75 12.95 -11.02
CA PRO A 98 5.56 11.51 -11.22
C PRO A 98 5.79 10.70 -9.94
N ASP A 99 6.76 11.11 -9.12
CA ASP A 99 7.07 10.46 -7.84
C ASP A 99 5.95 10.65 -6.81
N ALA A 100 5.29 11.81 -6.78
CA ALA A 100 4.14 12.05 -5.91
C ALA A 100 2.95 11.16 -6.30
N VAL A 101 2.70 11.00 -7.59
CA VAL A 101 1.66 10.09 -8.10
C VAL A 101 1.99 8.64 -7.72
N ALA A 102 3.24 8.21 -7.92
CA ALA A 102 3.67 6.87 -7.53
C ALA A 102 3.53 6.63 -6.02
N ALA A 103 3.87 7.62 -5.19
CA ALA A 103 3.70 7.54 -3.74
C ALA A 103 2.22 7.44 -3.34
N ALA A 104 1.33 8.22 -3.96
CA ALA A 104 -0.10 8.17 -3.69
C ALA A 104 -0.72 6.82 -4.09
N VAL A 105 -0.38 6.29 -5.27
CA VAL A 105 -0.82 4.95 -5.72
C VAL A 105 -0.30 3.87 -4.78
N THR A 106 0.94 4.00 -4.31
CA THR A 106 1.53 3.06 -3.36
C THR A 106 0.85 3.12 -1.99
N CYS A 107 0.51 4.31 -1.49
CA CYS A 107 -0.29 4.47 -0.27
C CYS A 107 -1.67 3.81 -0.41
N LEU A 108 -2.31 3.92 -1.58
CA LEU A 108 -3.58 3.26 -1.87
C LEU A 108 -3.44 1.73 -1.89
N SER A 109 -2.36 1.21 -2.47
CA SER A 109 -2.04 -0.23 -2.43
C SER A 109 -1.81 -0.73 -0.99
N LEU A 110 -1.06 0.02 -0.18
CA LEU A 110 -0.82 -0.35 1.22
C LEU A 110 -2.10 -0.24 2.06
N TRP A 111 -3.00 0.70 1.75
CA TRP A 111 -4.31 0.78 2.36
C TRP A 111 -5.15 -0.48 2.09
N THR A 112 -5.20 -0.97 0.84
CA THR A 112 -5.97 -2.18 0.53
C THR A 112 -5.35 -3.42 1.17
N VAL A 113 -4.02 -3.54 1.14
CA VAL A 113 -3.29 -4.62 1.81
C VAL A 113 -3.55 -4.64 3.31
N THR A 114 -3.40 -3.50 3.98
CA THR A 114 -3.61 -3.41 5.43
C THR A 114 -5.07 -3.57 5.83
N SER A 115 -6.02 -3.18 4.98
CA SER A 115 -7.45 -3.31 5.28
C SER A 115 -7.94 -4.75 5.07
N PHE A 116 -7.61 -5.38 3.93
CA PHE A 116 -8.23 -6.62 3.49
C PHE A 116 -7.34 -7.86 3.62
N LEU A 117 -6.05 -7.70 3.91
CA LEU A 117 -5.15 -8.83 4.14
C LEU A 117 -4.76 -8.95 5.60
N ARG A 118 -4.44 -10.19 5.98
CA ARG A 118 -3.88 -10.57 7.26
C ARG A 118 -2.76 -11.58 7.01
#